data_AF-A0A954D522-F1
#
_entry.id   AF-A0A954D522-F1
#
_cell.length_a   1.000
_cell.length_b   1.000
_cell.length_c   1.000
_cell.angle_alpha   90.00
_cell.angle_beta   90.00
_cell.angle_gamma   90.00
#
_symmetry.space_group_name_H-M   'P 1'
#
loop_
_entity.id
_entity.type
_entity.pdbx_description
1 polymer ?
#
loop_
_entity_poly.entity_id
_entity_poly.type
_entity_poly.pdbx_seq_one_letter_code
_entity_poly.pdbx_strand_id
1 'polypeptide(L)'
;MIPSFDSRTRAVRAVLLVMLASWSMATLELSAGGPGEQLIVAPDAGDGDWFGRWISVDGGVAAISAEWDDDGNATGSVYVFRRVSGAWTFDQKLTASDGEEGDLFGRNVSIRGDLLIAGAFGEDTNGPEAGAAYIFRHDGTRWVEEAKLLADDGVADDFFGRWVDIEGDTAVVGCVHAGEVAEGAGAVYLFRRVGPTWIQEQKLLPAAPAVNSLFGYSVAISNGFLAIGEAWDDDLGDRAGSVSIYRDNGGLWLLETKLLASDGQPIDYLGGDLAFGDGFLVVGALGDDDFGDRSGAAYVFRYD
;
A
#
# COMPACT_ATOMS: atom_id res chain seq x y z
N MET A 1 44.23 58.26 1.84
CA MET A 1 44.88 56.94 1.89
C MET A 1 43.75 55.93 2.04
N ILE A 2 43.43 55.17 0.99
CA ILE A 2 42.44 54.06 1.00
C ILE A 2 43.26 52.76 0.87
N PRO A 3 42.90 51.64 1.52
CA PRO A 3 41.91 50.67 0.99
C PRO A 3 40.99 50.11 2.11
N SER A 4 39.93 49.31 1.97
CA SER A 4 39.07 48.75 0.90
C SER A 4 38.04 47.84 1.64
N PHE A 5 36.82 47.65 1.10
CA PHE A 5 36.02 46.39 0.97
C PHE A 5 36.02 45.34 2.12
N ASP A 6 34.97 44.60 2.49
CA ASP A 6 33.77 44.12 1.79
C ASP A 6 32.84 43.41 2.83
N SER A 7 31.61 43.18 2.39
CA SER A 7 30.57 42.20 2.75
C SER A 7 30.80 41.20 3.91
N ARG A 8 29.80 41.09 4.79
CA ARG A 8 28.91 39.91 4.92
C ARG A 8 28.05 39.96 6.20
N THR A 9 26.76 39.69 6.00
CA THR A 9 25.82 39.05 6.93
C THR A 9 25.54 39.73 8.27
N ARG A 10 24.45 40.51 8.32
CA ARG A 10 23.78 40.86 9.59
C ARG A 10 23.00 39.64 10.10
N ALA A 11 23.59 38.88 11.02
CA ALA A 11 22.82 38.12 11.99
C ALA A 11 22.47 39.08 13.15
N VAL A 12 21.21 39.48 13.27
CA VAL A 12 20.74 40.17 14.47
C VAL A 12 20.29 39.10 15.46
N ARG A 13 21.14 38.80 16.44
CA ARG A 13 20.74 38.06 17.64
C ARG A 13 19.93 38.99 18.53
N ALA A 14 18.69 38.62 18.83
CA ALA A 14 17.96 39.19 19.95
C ALA A 14 18.53 38.59 21.25
N VAL A 15 18.91 39.44 22.19
CA VAL A 15 19.17 39.07 23.58
C VAL A 15 18.20 39.87 24.42
N LEU A 16 17.25 39.18 25.06
CA LEU A 16 16.64 39.67 26.29
C LEU A 16 16.77 38.57 27.33
N LEU A 17 17.56 38.88 28.36
CA LEU A 17 17.90 38.04 29.49
C LEU A 17 16.91 38.32 30.63
N VAL A 18 16.21 37.29 31.12
CA VAL A 18 15.64 37.28 32.47
C VAL A 18 16.02 35.97 33.15
N MET A 19 16.47 36.11 34.39
CA MET A 19 17.21 35.13 35.18
C MET A 19 16.33 34.12 35.95
N LEU A 20 16.91 32.94 36.15
CA LEU A 20 16.75 31.97 37.26
C LEU A 20 15.56 30.98 37.24
N ALA A 21 15.80 29.85 36.56
CA ALA A 21 15.60 28.50 37.10
C ALA A 21 16.55 27.55 36.36
N SER A 22 17.34 26.75 37.07
CA SER A 22 18.27 25.78 36.48
C SER A 22 17.51 24.64 35.83
N TRP A 23 17.19 24.79 34.55
CA TRP A 23 16.87 23.69 33.66
C TRP A 23 18.02 23.59 32.67
N SER A 24 18.68 22.43 32.63
CA SER A 24 19.50 22.07 31.48
C SER A 24 18.57 22.04 30.27
N MET A 25 18.49 23.13 29.52
CA MET A 25 18.02 23.05 28.14
C MET A 25 19.08 22.23 27.40
N ALA A 26 18.84 20.92 27.31
CA ALA A 26 19.37 20.16 26.20
C ALA A 26 18.75 20.82 24.95
N THR A 27 19.55 21.60 24.24
CA THR A 27 19.24 21.93 22.86
C THR A 27 19.17 20.59 22.14
N LEU A 28 17.96 20.13 21.84
CA LEU A 28 17.75 19.03 20.92
C LEU A 28 18.24 19.55 19.57
N GLU A 29 19.50 19.27 19.24
CA GLU A 29 19.94 19.38 17.86
C GLU A 29 19.18 18.30 17.11
N LEU A 30 18.18 18.71 16.34
CA LEU A 30 17.54 17.87 15.35
C LEU A 30 18.61 17.58 14.29
N SER A 31 19.42 16.53 14.47
CA SER A 31 20.21 16.01 13.36
C SER A 31 19.24 15.31 12.42
N ALA A 32 19.19 15.73 11.16
CA ALA A 32 18.77 14.81 10.11
C ALA A 32 19.73 13.61 10.15
N GLY A 33 19.21 12.38 10.15
CA GLY A 33 20.01 11.20 10.48
C GLY A 33 19.88 10.81 11.94
N GLY A 34 18.86 10.03 12.29
CA GLY A 34 18.81 9.35 13.60
C GLY A 34 19.91 8.27 13.71
N PRO A 35 20.32 7.87 14.92
CA PRO A 35 21.29 6.78 15.07
C PRO A 35 20.73 5.48 14.46
N GLY A 36 21.43 4.95 13.45
CA GLY A 36 21.02 3.73 12.73
C GLY A 36 20.15 3.98 11.48
N GLU A 37 19.94 5.23 11.08
CA GLU A 37 19.30 5.56 9.82
C GLU A 37 20.17 5.13 8.63
N GLN A 38 19.52 4.54 7.63
CA GLN A 38 20.10 4.32 6.32
C GLN A 38 19.15 4.87 5.27
N LEU A 39 19.64 5.82 4.47
CA LEU A 39 18.95 6.25 3.27
C LEU A 39 19.14 5.18 2.17
N ILE A 40 18.04 4.72 1.60
CA ILE A 40 18.00 3.86 0.41
C ILE A 40 17.25 4.60 -0.70
N VAL A 41 17.74 4.47 -1.93
CA VAL A 41 17.19 5.10 -3.13
C VAL A 41 17.25 4.10 -4.28
N ALA A 42 16.35 4.23 -5.25
CA ALA A 42 16.47 3.52 -6.51
C ALA A 42 17.83 3.84 -7.17
N PRO A 43 18.60 2.84 -7.66
CA PRO A 43 19.90 3.07 -8.31
C PRO A 43 19.84 3.96 -9.57
N ASP A 44 18.67 4.05 -10.17
CA ASP A 44 18.32 4.73 -11.41
C ASP A 44 17.25 5.81 -11.20
N ALA A 45 17.07 6.28 -9.95
CA ALA A 45 16.04 7.25 -9.59
C ALA A 45 15.98 8.47 -10.54
N GLY A 46 14.80 8.69 -11.10
CA GLY A 46 14.37 9.78 -11.94
C GLY A 46 13.39 10.75 -11.26
N ASP A 47 13.10 11.84 -11.97
CA ASP A 47 12.15 12.85 -11.53
C ASP A 47 10.72 12.33 -11.69
N GLY A 48 10.03 12.09 -10.58
CA GLY A 48 8.61 11.74 -10.63
C GLY A 48 8.29 10.25 -10.60
N ASP A 49 9.29 9.37 -10.41
CA ASP A 49 9.08 7.91 -10.31
C ASP A 49 8.24 7.48 -9.10
N TRP A 50 8.16 8.36 -8.10
CA TRP A 50 7.46 8.14 -6.84
C TRP A 50 8.00 6.91 -6.08
N PHE A 51 9.32 6.69 -6.14
CA PHE A 51 9.99 5.69 -5.32
C PHE A 51 9.64 5.85 -3.84
N GLY A 52 9.30 4.75 -3.18
CA GLY A 52 8.94 4.77 -1.77
C GLY A 52 7.49 5.13 -1.52
N ARG A 53 6.66 5.19 -2.57
CA ARG A 53 5.22 5.38 -2.44
C ARG A 53 4.67 4.30 -1.52
N TRP A 54 4.60 3.04 -1.97
CA TRP A 54 4.17 1.90 -1.15
C TRP A 54 5.34 0.96 -0.86
N ILE A 55 5.30 0.33 0.30
CA ILE A 55 6.40 -0.47 0.86
C ILE A 55 5.81 -1.71 1.52
N SER A 56 6.45 -2.85 1.30
CA SER A 56 6.21 -4.06 2.08
C SER A 56 7.54 -4.68 2.50
N VAL A 57 7.59 -5.27 3.70
CA VAL A 57 8.81 -5.81 4.30
C VAL A 57 8.52 -7.15 4.96
N ASP A 58 9.30 -8.17 4.61
CA ASP A 58 9.25 -9.47 5.27
C ASP A 58 10.64 -10.11 5.33
N GLY A 59 10.97 -10.76 6.45
CA GLY A 59 12.21 -11.55 6.57
C GLY A 59 13.54 -10.80 6.32
N GLY A 60 13.55 -9.45 6.36
CA GLY A 60 14.72 -8.64 6.01
C GLY A 60 14.85 -8.36 4.51
N VAL A 61 13.78 -8.55 3.75
CA VAL A 61 13.62 -8.10 2.36
C VAL A 61 12.57 -7.00 2.35
N ALA A 62 12.83 -5.92 1.61
CA ALA A 62 11.90 -4.81 1.41
C ALA A 62 11.58 -4.72 -0.08
N ALA A 63 10.31 -4.66 -0.42
CA ALA A 63 9.80 -4.35 -1.74
C ALA A 63 9.25 -2.92 -1.73
N ILE A 64 9.71 -2.08 -2.65
CA ILE A 64 9.43 -0.65 -2.66
C ILE A 64 8.95 -0.26 -4.05
N SER A 65 7.78 0.35 -4.14
CA SER A 65 7.24 0.76 -5.44
C SER A 65 7.85 2.05 -5.96
N ALA A 66 7.87 2.15 -7.29
CA ALA A 66 8.10 3.35 -8.08
C ALA A 66 7.19 3.27 -9.33
N GLU A 67 5.89 3.48 -9.14
CA GLU A 67 4.86 3.18 -10.14
C GLU A 67 4.94 4.04 -11.41
N TRP A 68 5.64 5.16 -11.36
CA TRP A 68 5.86 6.08 -12.48
C TRP A 68 7.29 6.00 -13.03
N ASP A 69 8.11 5.09 -12.50
CA ASP A 69 9.45 4.84 -13.02
C ASP A 69 9.38 4.47 -14.51
N ASP A 70 10.18 5.17 -15.30
CA ASP A 70 9.99 5.32 -16.73
C ASP A 70 11.19 4.82 -17.53
N ASP A 71 11.58 3.56 -17.37
CA ASP A 71 12.57 2.84 -18.23
C ASP A 71 12.32 2.93 -19.76
N GLY A 72 11.28 3.66 -20.17
CA GLY A 72 11.18 4.39 -21.42
C GLY A 72 9.82 5.06 -21.59
N ASN A 73 8.83 4.70 -20.75
CA ASN A 73 7.41 4.86 -21.04
C ASN A 73 6.48 4.82 -19.80
N ALA A 74 6.91 5.19 -18.58
CA ALA A 74 6.06 5.14 -17.37
C ALA A 74 5.33 3.80 -17.14
N THR A 75 6.03 2.68 -17.39
CA THR A 75 5.49 1.33 -17.20
C THR A 75 5.43 0.95 -15.72
N GLY A 76 6.24 1.59 -14.88
CA GLY A 76 6.34 1.36 -13.44
C GLY A 76 7.29 0.24 -13.05
N SER A 77 7.82 0.32 -11.82
CA SER A 77 8.83 -0.60 -11.28
C SER A 77 8.64 -0.90 -9.79
N VAL A 78 9.19 -2.05 -9.36
CA VAL A 78 9.35 -2.41 -7.93
C VAL A 78 10.81 -2.71 -7.65
N TYR A 79 11.35 -2.10 -6.60
CA TYR A 79 12.73 -2.28 -6.17
C TYR A 79 12.79 -3.14 -4.93
N VAL A 80 13.62 -4.17 -5.00
CA VAL A 80 13.90 -5.07 -3.90
C VAL A 80 15.21 -4.66 -3.23
N PHE A 81 15.17 -4.54 -1.91
CA PHE A 81 16.33 -4.37 -1.05
C PHE A 81 16.41 -5.53 -0.06
N ARG A 82 17.63 -5.98 0.24
CA ARG A 82 17.88 -7.02 1.24
C ARG A 82 18.74 -6.48 2.36
N ARG A 83 18.47 -6.92 3.58
CA ARG A 83 19.27 -6.56 4.75
C ARG A 83 20.44 -7.54 4.92
N VAL A 84 21.64 -7.10 4.59
CA VAL A 84 22.89 -7.85 4.70
C VAL A 84 23.78 -7.23 5.77
N SER A 85 24.14 -8.02 6.79
CA SER A 85 25.00 -7.59 7.91
C SER A 85 24.53 -6.28 8.59
N GLY A 86 23.22 -6.10 8.69
CA GLY A 86 22.60 -4.94 9.33
C GLY A 86 22.32 -3.75 8.40
N ALA A 87 22.83 -3.74 7.17
CA ALA A 87 22.60 -2.71 6.16
C ALA A 87 21.68 -3.20 5.04
N TRP A 88 20.83 -2.33 4.52
CA TRP A 88 20.01 -2.56 3.33
C TRP A 88 20.85 -2.39 2.06
N THR A 89 20.81 -3.36 1.17
CA THR A 89 21.50 -3.32 -0.11
C THR A 89 20.49 -3.54 -1.22
N PHE A 90 20.57 -2.73 -2.28
CA PHE A 90 19.79 -2.99 -3.48
C PHE A 90 20.08 -4.39 -3.98
N ASP A 91 19.01 -5.10 -4.34
CA ASP A 91 19.07 -6.49 -4.76
C ASP A 91 18.63 -6.63 -6.22
N GLN A 92 17.43 -6.15 -6.55
CA GLN A 92 16.86 -6.30 -7.88
C GLN A 92 15.81 -5.23 -8.18
N LYS A 93 15.72 -4.80 -9.43
CA LYS A 93 14.59 -4.04 -9.99
C LYS A 93 13.67 -5.04 -10.70
N LEU A 94 12.38 -4.97 -10.44
CA LEU A 94 11.33 -5.81 -11.02
C LEU A 94 10.45 -4.95 -11.90
N THR A 95 10.11 -5.48 -13.07
CA THR A 95 9.18 -4.93 -14.04
C THR A 95 8.25 -6.05 -14.50
N ALA A 96 7.04 -5.71 -14.93
CA ALA A 96 6.19 -6.67 -15.64
C ALA A 96 6.89 -7.14 -16.93
N SER A 97 6.80 -8.43 -17.23
CA SER A 97 7.42 -9.02 -18.43
C SER A 97 6.82 -8.52 -19.75
N ASP A 98 5.60 -8.01 -19.69
CA ASP A 98 4.81 -7.43 -20.78
C ASP A 98 4.40 -5.98 -20.49
N GLY A 99 5.13 -5.29 -19.61
CA GLY A 99 4.78 -3.92 -19.20
C GLY A 99 4.82 -2.92 -20.36
N GLU A 100 3.74 -2.16 -20.51
CA GLU A 100 3.54 -1.11 -21.51
C GLU A 100 3.28 0.25 -20.85
N GLU A 101 3.25 1.31 -21.67
CA GLU A 101 3.04 2.68 -21.20
C GLU A 101 1.68 2.82 -20.51
N GLY A 102 1.69 3.28 -19.25
CA GLY A 102 0.46 3.51 -18.49
C GLY A 102 -0.04 2.31 -17.67
N ASP A 103 0.63 1.16 -17.72
CA ASP A 103 0.26 -0.01 -16.91
C ASP A 103 0.39 0.25 -15.39
N LEU A 104 1.31 1.15 -15.02
CA LEU A 104 1.58 1.59 -13.65
C LEU A 104 1.90 0.42 -12.71
N PHE A 105 2.78 -0.47 -13.18
CA PHE A 105 3.29 -1.59 -12.41
C PHE A 105 3.94 -1.12 -11.11
N GLY A 106 3.64 -1.83 -10.02
CA GLY A 106 4.07 -1.42 -8.68
C GLY A 106 3.11 -0.42 -8.03
N ARG A 107 1.92 -0.18 -8.59
CA ARG A 107 0.89 0.64 -7.94
C ARG A 107 0.69 0.26 -6.47
N ASN A 108 0.70 -1.02 -6.16
CA ASN A 108 0.80 -1.55 -4.80
C ASN A 108 1.62 -2.83 -4.79
N VAL A 109 2.23 -3.13 -3.65
CA VAL A 109 3.19 -4.22 -3.51
C VAL A 109 3.05 -4.89 -2.16
N SER A 110 3.13 -6.22 -2.14
CA SER A 110 3.27 -7.01 -0.92
C SER A 110 4.34 -8.08 -1.08
N ILE A 111 5.07 -8.39 -0.01
CA ILE A 111 6.08 -9.44 0.04
C ILE A 111 5.86 -10.31 1.28
N ARG A 112 5.87 -11.63 1.08
CA ARG A 112 5.76 -12.61 2.17
C ARG A 112 6.51 -13.89 1.81
N GLY A 113 7.50 -14.25 2.62
CA GLY A 113 8.38 -15.38 2.36
C GLY A 113 9.19 -15.19 1.08
N ASP A 114 9.04 -16.12 0.14
CA ASP A 114 9.69 -16.10 -1.17
C ASP A 114 8.79 -15.55 -2.28
N LEU A 115 7.62 -15.00 -1.95
CA LEU A 115 6.67 -14.44 -2.89
C LEU A 115 6.53 -12.93 -2.73
N LEU A 116 6.37 -12.26 -3.86
CA LEU A 116 6.07 -10.84 -3.98
C LEU A 116 4.94 -10.68 -4.99
N ILE A 117 3.97 -9.84 -4.69
CA ILE A 117 2.91 -9.45 -5.62
C ILE A 117 2.99 -7.94 -5.88
N ALA A 118 2.82 -7.54 -7.14
CA ALA A 118 2.79 -6.16 -7.57
C ALA A 118 1.59 -5.89 -8.47
N GLY A 119 0.85 -4.83 -8.18
CA GLY A 119 -0.31 -4.40 -8.95
C GLY A 119 0.05 -3.52 -10.14
N ALA A 120 -0.71 -3.63 -11.23
CA ALA A 120 -0.60 -2.82 -12.45
C ALA A 120 -2.02 -2.48 -12.94
N PHE A 121 -2.65 -1.49 -12.30
CA PHE A 121 -4.08 -1.22 -12.51
C PHE A 121 -4.41 -0.58 -13.85
N GLY A 122 -3.42 -0.06 -14.57
CA GLY A 122 -3.60 0.51 -15.91
C GLY A 122 -3.40 -0.51 -17.04
N GLU A 123 -3.17 -1.79 -16.71
CA GLU A 123 -2.92 -2.83 -17.70
C GLU A 123 -4.15 -3.12 -18.57
N ASP A 124 -3.93 -3.32 -19.87
CA ASP A 124 -4.99 -3.24 -20.89
C ASP A 124 -5.44 -4.60 -21.50
N THR A 125 -4.91 -5.74 -21.06
CA THR A 125 -5.12 -7.05 -21.74
C THR A 125 -6.62 -7.38 -21.92
N ASN A 126 -7.44 -7.10 -20.91
CA ASN A 126 -8.88 -7.39 -20.92
C ASN A 126 -9.75 -6.15 -21.27
N GLY A 127 -9.13 -5.05 -21.67
CA GLY A 127 -9.77 -3.77 -21.95
C GLY A 127 -8.99 -2.62 -21.32
N PRO A 128 -9.18 -1.36 -21.78
CA PRO A 128 -8.48 -0.20 -21.23
C PRO A 128 -8.58 -0.13 -19.70
N GLU A 129 -7.44 -0.09 -19.01
CA GLU A 129 -7.32 0.00 -17.56
C GLU A 129 -8.13 -1.09 -16.81
N ALA A 130 -8.30 -2.26 -17.43
CA ALA A 130 -8.91 -3.42 -16.78
C ALA A 130 -8.06 -3.89 -15.59
N GLY A 131 -6.74 -3.76 -15.73
CA GLY A 131 -5.75 -3.98 -14.70
C GLY A 131 -5.27 -5.43 -14.57
N ALA A 132 -4.10 -5.58 -13.97
CA ALA A 132 -3.43 -6.85 -13.71
C ALA A 132 -2.70 -6.84 -12.36
N ALA A 133 -2.31 -8.02 -11.89
CA ALA A 133 -1.33 -8.18 -10.81
C ALA A 133 -0.29 -9.23 -11.19
N TYR A 134 0.94 -9.08 -10.73
CA TYR A 134 2.06 -9.93 -11.10
C TYR A 134 2.69 -10.53 -9.86
N ILE A 135 2.92 -11.83 -9.89
CA ILE A 135 3.58 -12.56 -8.81
C ILE A 135 5.01 -12.84 -9.23
N PHE A 136 5.95 -12.50 -8.35
CA PHE A 136 7.36 -12.83 -8.45
C PHE A 136 7.70 -13.81 -7.33
N ARG A 137 8.52 -14.81 -7.67
CA ARG A 137 9.07 -15.76 -6.70
C ARG A 137 10.58 -15.71 -6.69
N HIS A 138 11.16 -15.73 -5.51
CA HIS A 138 12.59 -15.85 -5.34
C HIS A 138 13.06 -17.30 -5.57
N ASP A 139 13.88 -17.53 -6.59
CA ASP A 139 14.34 -18.89 -6.98
C ASP A 139 15.54 -19.41 -6.16
N GLY A 140 15.93 -18.69 -5.12
CA GLY A 140 17.14 -18.93 -4.32
C GLY A 140 18.33 -18.08 -4.76
N THR A 141 18.26 -17.46 -5.93
CA THR A 141 19.27 -16.54 -6.47
C THR A 141 18.70 -15.16 -6.78
N ARG A 142 17.53 -15.10 -7.44
CA ARG A 142 16.89 -13.87 -7.92
C ARG A 142 15.37 -14.01 -7.87
N TRP A 143 14.70 -12.88 -7.97
CA TRP A 143 13.25 -12.82 -8.20
C TRP A 143 12.95 -13.06 -9.69
N VAL A 144 11.97 -13.92 -9.95
CA VAL A 144 11.51 -14.26 -11.29
C VAL A 144 9.99 -14.12 -11.31
N GLU A 145 9.46 -13.49 -12.35
CA GLU A 145 8.01 -13.46 -12.57
C GLU A 145 7.50 -14.90 -12.70
N GLU A 146 6.57 -15.26 -11.83
CA GLU A 146 5.93 -16.56 -11.77
C GLU A 146 4.59 -16.56 -12.51
N ALA A 147 3.82 -15.48 -12.40
CA ALA A 147 2.50 -15.38 -13.02
C ALA A 147 2.05 -13.93 -13.23
N LYS A 148 1.26 -13.71 -14.28
CA LYS A 148 0.34 -12.59 -14.44
C LYS A 148 -1.06 -13.05 -14.05
N LEU A 149 -1.72 -12.29 -13.18
CA LEU A 149 -3.08 -12.49 -12.72
C LEU A 149 -3.99 -11.48 -13.41
N LEU A 150 -5.08 -11.97 -13.98
CA LEU A 150 -6.15 -11.20 -14.58
C LEU A 150 -7.46 -11.67 -13.95
N ALA A 151 -8.42 -10.77 -13.77
CA ALA A 151 -9.78 -11.16 -13.45
C ALA A 151 -10.39 -11.92 -14.65
N ASP A 152 -11.01 -13.08 -14.39
CA ASP A 152 -11.67 -13.90 -15.44
C ASP A 152 -12.80 -13.13 -16.16
N ASP A 153 -13.41 -12.18 -15.45
CA ASP A 153 -14.48 -11.30 -15.89
C ASP A 153 -14.03 -9.84 -16.04
N GLY A 154 -12.71 -9.59 -16.03
CA GLY A 154 -12.17 -8.24 -16.12
C GLY A 154 -12.60 -7.54 -17.40
N VAL A 155 -13.00 -6.28 -17.26
CA VAL A 155 -13.38 -5.40 -18.36
C VAL A 155 -12.75 -4.02 -18.18
N ALA A 156 -12.92 -3.14 -19.15
CA ALA A 156 -12.38 -1.78 -19.11
C ALA A 156 -12.80 -1.01 -17.84
N ASP A 157 -11.90 -0.17 -17.33
CA ASP A 157 -12.06 0.72 -16.17
C ASP A 157 -12.28 0.02 -14.81
N ASP A 158 -12.09 -1.30 -14.72
CA ASP A 158 -12.26 -2.08 -13.48
C ASP A 158 -11.15 -1.81 -12.44
N PHE A 159 -9.95 -1.43 -12.91
CA PHE A 159 -8.77 -1.16 -12.08
C PHE A 159 -8.37 -2.33 -11.16
N PHE A 160 -8.40 -3.55 -11.69
CA PHE A 160 -7.87 -4.72 -11.00
C PHE A 160 -6.39 -4.55 -10.67
N GLY A 161 -5.94 -4.98 -9.49
CA GLY A 161 -4.54 -4.82 -9.10
C GLY A 161 -4.22 -3.48 -8.46
N ARG A 162 -5.21 -2.64 -8.16
CA ARG A 162 -4.96 -1.36 -7.47
C ARG A 162 -4.43 -1.56 -6.04
N TRP A 163 -4.89 -2.61 -5.35
CA TRP A 163 -4.40 -3.07 -4.06
C TRP A 163 -4.18 -4.58 -4.11
N VAL A 164 -3.09 -5.05 -3.52
CA VAL A 164 -2.69 -6.45 -3.54
C VAL A 164 -2.14 -6.88 -2.19
N ASP A 165 -2.38 -8.13 -1.82
CA ASP A 165 -1.66 -8.77 -0.73
C ASP A 165 -1.47 -10.27 -1.00
N ILE A 166 -0.48 -10.90 -0.38
CA ILE A 166 -0.13 -12.29 -0.63
C ILE A 166 0.34 -12.99 0.64
N GLU A 167 -0.21 -14.18 0.90
CA GLU A 167 0.23 -15.05 1.98
C GLU A 167 0.19 -16.52 1.56
N GLY A 168 1.35 -17.17 1.61
CA GLY A 168 1.51 -18.56 1.19
C GLY A 168 1.03 -18.76 -0.24
N ASP A 169 0.12 -19.72 -0.44
CA ASP A 169 -0.45 -20.01 -1.76
C ASP A 169 -1.69 -19.16 -2.09
N THR A 170 -1.97 -18.08 -1.36
CA THR A 170 -3.12 -17.19 -1.59
C THR A 170 -2.67 -15.79 -1.97
N ALA A 171 -3.14 -15.29 -3.11
CA ALA A 171 -3.01 -13.90 -3.50
C ALA A 171 -4.40 -13.24 -3.51
N VAL A 172 -4.45 -12.01 -3.02
CA VAL A 172 -5.67 -11.22 -2.93
C VAL A 172 -5.48 -9.96 -3.75
N VAL A 173 -6.44 -9.67 -4.63
CA VAL A 173 -6.37 -8.54 -5.54
C VAL A 173 -7.66 -7.73 -5.48
N GLY A 174 -7.55 -6.46 -5.14
CA GLY A 174 -8.65 -5.50 -5.17
C GLY A 174 -8.94 -5.00 -6.57
N CYS A 175 -10.23 -4.84 -6.87
CA CYS A 175 -10.77 -4.32 -8.12
C CYS A 175 -11.86 -3.30 -7.77
N VAL A 176 -11.46 -2.03 -7.65
CA VAL A 176 -12.27 -1.02 -6.96
C VAL A 176 -13.49 -0.56 -7.74
N HIS A 177 -13.52 -0.76 -9.06
CA HIS A 177 -14.57 -0.24 -9.93
C HIS A 177 -15.43 -1.34 -10.59
N ALA A 178 -15.28 -2.60 -10.18
CA ALA A 178 -16.13 -3.68 -10.66
C ALA A 178 -17.63 -3.31 -10.55
N GLY A 179 -18.29 -3.22 -11.70
CA GLY A 179 -19.63 -2.65 -11.85
C GLY A 179 -20.79 -3.66 -11.77
N GLU A 180 -20.53 -4.91 -11.42
CA GLU A 180 -21.51 -6.00 -11.57
C GLU A 180 -22.76 -5.86 -10.70
N VAL A 181 -22.60 -5.38 -9.46
CA VAL A 181 -23.71 -5.30 -8.50
C VAL A 181 -24.25 -3.87 -8.41
N ALA A 182 -23.38 -2.88 -8.54
CA ALA A 182 -23.69 -1.47 -8.75
C ALA A 182 -22.45 -0.78 -9.36
N GLU A 183 -22.66 0.37 -9.99
CA GLU A 183 -21.55 1.23 -10.43
C GLU A 183 -20.63 1.54 -9.24
N GLY A 184 -19.32 1.26 -9.39
CA GLY A 184 -18.33 1.48 -8.35
C GLY A 184 -18.51 0.63 -7.08
N ALA A 185 -19.25 -0.47 -7.13
CA ALA A 185 -19.41 -1.36 -5.97
C ALA A 185 -18.06 -1.98 -5.55
N GLY A 186 -17.21 -2.30 -6.54
CA GLY A 186 -15.92 -2.95 -6.31
C GLY A 186 -16.04 -4.45 -6.03
N ALA A 187 -14.91 -5.14 -6.10
CA ALA A 187 -14.76 -6.56 -5.88
C ALA A 187 -13.35 -6.88 -5.36
N VAL A 188 -13.22 -8.05 -4.72
CA VAL A 188 -11.93 -8.62 -4.35
C VAL A 188 -11.82 -10.02 -4.93
N TYR A 189 -10.72 -10.31 -5.59
CA TYR A 189 -10.45 -11.58 -6.22
C TYR A 189 -9.38 -12.33 -5.45
N LEU A 190 -9.62 -13.62 -5.23
CA LEU A 190 -8.67 -14.51 -4.58
C LEU A 190 -8.14 -15.49 -5.60
N PHE A 191 -6.82 -15.57 -5.66
CA PHE A 191 -6.10 -16.53 -6.48
C PHE A 191 -5.40 -17.54 -5.59
N ARG A 192 -5.54 -18.82 -5.96
CA ARG A 192 -4.89 -19.94 -5.29
C ARG A 192 -3.79 -20.49 -6.17
N ARG A 193 -2.62 -20.71 -5.59
CA ARG A 193 -1.54 -21.44 -6.25
C ARG A 193 -1.80 -22.94 -6.19
N VAL A 194 -1.86 -23.59 -7.35
CA VAL A 194 -2.01 -25.03 -7.50
C VAL A 194 -0.87 -25.55 -8.36
N GLY A 195 0.18 -26.08 -7.71
CA GLY A 195 1.41 -26.45 -8.41
C GLY A 195 2.14 -25.21 -8.95
N PRO A 196 2.45 -25.12 -10.25
CA PRO A 196 3.11 -23.96 -10.85
C PRO A 196 2.13 -22.88 -11.33
N THR A 197 0.82 -23.07 -11.19
CA THR A 197 -0.21 -22.18 -11.74
C THR A 197 -0.98 -21.47 -10.65
N TRP A 198 -1.38 -20.23 -10.91
CA TRP A 198 -2.34 -19.50 -10.10
C TRP A 198 -3.72 -19.55 -10.77
N ILE A 199 -4.75 -19.89 -10.01
CA ILE A 199 -6.13 -19.96 -10.49
C ILE A 199 -7.00 -19.00 -9.68
N GLN A 200 -7.95 -18.32 -10.33
CA GLN A 200 -8.96 -17.56 -9.62
C GLN A 200 -9.86 -18.53 -8.86
N GLU A 201 -9.78 -18.53 -7.52
CA GLU A 201 -10.51 -19.43 -6.63
C GLU A 201 -11.87 -18.84 -6.26
N GLN A 202 -11.92 -17.53 -6.02
CA GLN A 202 -13.14 -16.87 -5.57
C GLN A 202 -13.15 -15.38 -5.95
N LYS A 203 -14.35 -14.86 -6.23
CA LYS A 203 -14.64 -13.43 -6.29
C LYS A 203 -15.54 -13.07 -5.12
N LEU A 204 -15.14 -12.06 -4.35
CA LEU A 204 -15.89 -11.49 -3.25
C LEU A 204 -16.52 -10.18 -3.71
N LEU A 205 -17.80 -10.05 -3.38
CA LEU A 205 -18.62 -8.88 -3.66
C LEU A 205 -19.12 -8.32 -2.31
N PRO A 206 -19.40 -7.01 -2.23
CA PRO A 206 -19.97 -6.42 -1.02
C PRO A 206 -21.31 -7.11 -0.67
N ALA A 207 -21.50 -7.40 0.62
CA ALA A 207 -22.68 -8.13 1.10
C ALA A 207 -24.00 -7.36 0.89
N ALA A 208 -23.93 -6.03 0.87
CA ALA A 208 -25.01 -5.14 0.45
C ALA A 208 -24.44 -4.18 -0.60
N PRO A 209 -25.01 -4.11 -1.81
CA PRO A 209 -24.52 -3.18 -2.82
C PRO A 209 -24.92 -1.75 -2.45
N ALA A 210 -24.02 -1.05 -1.77
CA ALA A 210 -24.02 0.40 -1.74
C ALA A 210 -23.27 0.90 -2.98
N VAL A 211 -23.93 1.76 -3.77
CA VAL A 211 -23.33 2.44 -4.91
C VAL A 211 -22.06 3.13 -4.44
N ASN A 212 -20.94 2.93 -5.15
CA ASN A 212 -19.64 3.54 -4.83
C ASN A 212 -19.06 3.22 -3.44
N SER A 213 -19.38 2.07 -2.82
CA SER A 213 -18.70 1.64 -1.58
C SER A 213 -17.21 1.33 -1.75
N LEU A 214 -16.77 1.11 -2.99
CA LEU A 214 -15.39 0.74 -3.37
C LEU A 214 -14.89 -0.47 -2.58
N PHE A 215 -15.66 -1.56 -2.55
CA PHE A 215 -15.23 -2.83 -1.94
C PHE A 215 -13.91 -3.29 -2.55
N GLY A 216 -12.91 -3.57 -1.70
CA GLY A 216 -11.55 -3.83 -2.17
C GLY A 216 -10.70 -2.59 -2.35
N TYR A 217 -11.10 -1.45 -1.76
CA TYR A 217 -10.29 -0.22 -1.75
C TYR A 217 -8.91 -0.47 -1.16
N SER A 218 -8.88 -1.24 -0.08
CA SER A 218 -7.68 -1.80 0.53
C SER A 218 -7.93 -3.28 0.84
N VAL A 219 -6.87 -4.08 0.84
CA VAL A 219 -6.93 -5.50 1.23
C VAL A 219 -5.73 -5.84 2.10
N ALA A 220 -5.91 -6.73 3.05
CA ALA A 220 -4.83 -7.36 3.80
C ALA A 220 -5.19 -8.83 4.08
N ILE A 221 -4.23 -9.74 4.01
CA ILE A 221 -4.40 -11.15 4.33
C ILE A 221 -3.35 -11.58 5.36
N SER A 222 -3.80 -12.24 6.42
CA SER A 222 -2.86 -12.89 7.34
C SER A 222 -3.52 -13.99 8.16
N ASN A 223 -2.81 -15.10 8.32
CA ASN A 223 -3.17 -16.22 9.20
C ASN A 223 -4.61 -16.72 8.98
N GLY A 224 -5.05 -16.81 7.72
CA GLY A 224 -6.40 -17.26 7.36
C GLY A 224 -7.51 -16.22 7.56
N PHE A 225 -7.15 -14.97 7.86
CA PHE A 225 -8.04 -13.82 7.83
C PHE A 225 -7.75 -12.95 6.62
N LEU A 226 -8.80 -12.36 6.06
CA LEU A 226 -8.76 -11.38 4.99
C LEU A 226 -9.58 -10.17 5.44
N ALA A 227 -8.96 -9.01 5.50
CA ALA A 227 -9.62 -7.74 5.73
C ALA A 227 -9.76 -6.99 4.40
N ILE A 228 -10.95 -6.45 4.15
CA ILE A 228 -11.29 -5.71 2.93
C ILE A 228 -11.88 -4.36 3.33
N GLY A 229 -11.23 -3.29 2.90
CA GLY A 229 -11.69 -1.93 3.14
C GLY A 229 -12.76 -1.50 2.14
N GLU A 230 -13.80 -0.86 2.65
CA GLU A 230 -14.89 -0.21 1.91
C GLU A 230 -14.92 1.26 2.35
N ALA A 231 -13.87 2.01 2.03
CA ALA A 231 -13.65 3.36 2.58
C ALA A 231 -14.74 4.37 2.21
N TRP A 232 -15.62 4.03 1.25
CA TRP A 232 -16.70 4.87 0.77
C TRP A 232 -18.07 4.31 1.15
N ASP A 233 -18.11 3.31 2.04
CA ASP A 233 -19.34 2.79 2.60
C ASP A 233 -20.07 3.84 3.45
N ASP A 234 -21.40 3.84 3.34
CA ASP A 234 -22.28 4.88 3.89
C ASP A 234 -23.09 4.40 5.11
N ASP A 235 -22.77 3.24 5.70
CA ASP A 235 -23.56 2.65 6.79
C ASP A 235 -23.67 3.56 8.03
N LEU A 236 -22.66 4.40 8.27
CA LEU A 236 -22.63 5.42 9.33
C LEU A 236 -22.70 6.87 8.79
N GLY A 237 -23.09 7.05 7.52
CA GLY A 237 -23.14 8.34 6.82
C GLY A 237 -22.14 8.42 5.67
N ASP A 238 -22.28 9.44 4.81
CA ASP A 238 -21.51 9.62 3.55
C ASP A 238 -20.01 9.35 3.76
N ARG A 239 -19.51 8.23 3.22
CA ARG A 239 -18.10 7.81 3.27
C ARG A 239 -17.52 7.72 4.69
N ALA A 240 -18.34 7.29 5.65
CA ALA A 240 -17.84 6.92 6.97
C ALA A 240 -16.86 5.74 6.88
N GLY A 241 -17.12 4.84 5.93
CA GLY A 241 -16.27 3.69 5.62
C GLY A 241 -16.49 2.50 6.56
N SER A 242 -16.03 1.35 6.11
CA SER A 242 -16.13 0.10 6.88
C SER A 242 -15.05 -0.91 6.46
N VAL A 243 -14.94 -2.01 7.21
CA VAL A 243 -14.06 -3.13 6.86
C VAL A 243 -14.80 -4.45 6.97
N SER A 244 -14.84 -5.22 5.89
CA SER A 244 -15.33 -6.60 5.91
C SER A 244 -14.21 -7.58 6.23
N ILE A 245 -14.44 -8.46 7.20
CA ILE A 245 -13.51 -9.51 7.61
C ILE A 245 -14.02 -10.85 7.12
N TYR A 246 -13.18 -11.55 6.37
CA TYR A 246 -13.42 -12.90 5.87
C TYR A 246 -12.46 -13.88 6.53
N ARG A 247 -12.91 -15.12 6.68
CA ARG A 247 -12.13 -16.24 7.22
C ARG A 247 -12.07 -17.38 6.22
N ASP A 248 -10.89 -17.93 6.04
CA ASP A 248 -10.70 -19.14 5.25
C ASP A 248 -11.36 -20.35 5.96
N ASN A 249 -12.24 -21.05 5.24
CA ASN A 249 -12.89 -22.26 5.66
C ASN A 249 -12.59 -23.41 4.67
N GLY A 250 -11.30 -23.74 4.53
CA GLY A 250 -10.85 -24.84 3.68
C GLY A 250 -10.84 -24.51 2.20
N GLY A 251 -10.39 -23.30 1.84
CA GLY A 251 -10.34 -22.75 0.48
C GLY A 251 -11.56 -21.90 0.12
N LEU A 252 -12.59 -21.88 0.96
CA LEU A 252 -13.75 -21.01 0.79
C LEU A 252 -13.70 -19.86 1.81
N TRP A 253 -13.59 -18.64 1.31
CA TRP A 253 -13.56 -17.45 2.14
C TRP A 253 -14.97 -16.99 2.47
N LEU A 254 -15.29 -16.97 3.75
CA LEU A 254 -16.61 -16.64 4.26
C LEU A 254 -16.57 -15.35 5.07
N LEU A 255 -17.53 -14.47 4.85
CA LEU A 255 -17.67 -13.25 5.65
C LEU A 255 -17.92 -13.64 7.11
N GLU A 256 -17.04 -13.20 8.00
CA GLU A 256 -17.12 -13.41 9.44
C GLU A 256 -17.80 -12.23 10.12
N THR A 257 -17.39 -11.00 9.79
CA THR A 257 -18.00 -9.79 10.35
C THR A 257 -17.74 -8.56 9.47
N LYS A 258 -18.54 -7.51 9.64
CA LYS A 258 -18.27 -6.15 9.16
C LYS A 258 -17.92 -5.27 10.37
N LEU A 259 -16.85 -4.51 10.26
CA LEU A 259 -16.34 -3.60 11.28
C LEU A 259 -16.69 -2.17 10.89
N LEU A 260 -17.18 -1.41 11.88
CA LEU A 260 -17.49 0.00 11.80
C LEU A 260 -16.73 0.73 12.91
N ALA A 261 -16.41 2.00 12.70
CA ALA A 261 -15.81 2.84 13.73
C ALA A 261 -16.84 3.10 14.84
N SER A 262 -16.40 3.13 16.10
CA SER A 262 -17.26 3.34 17.27
C SER A 262 -17.93 4.72 17.31
N ASP A 263 -17.28 5.67 16.66
CA ASP A 263 -17.48 7.10 16.57
C ASP A 263 -17.65 7.56 15.12
N GLY A 264 -17.63 6.62 14.17
CA GLY A 264 -17.64 6.89 12.73
C GLY A 264 -18.66 7.95 12.33
N GLN A 265 -18.16 8.98 11.67
CA GLN A 265 -18.88 10.10 11.08
C GLN A 265 -18.74 10.09 9.56
N PRO A 266 -19.59 10.85 8.85
CA PRO A 266 -19.40 11.07 7.42
C PRO A 266 -18.00 11.59 7.12
N ILE A 267 -17.37 11.05 6.06
CA ILE A 267 -16.10 11.50 5.49
C ILE A 267 -14.88 11.05 6.34
N ASP A 268 -15.05 10.10 7.27
CA ASP A 268 -13.92 9.54 8.03
C ASP A 268 -13.06 8.56 7.23
N TYR A 269 -13.64 7.89 6.22
CA TYR A 269 -12.99 6.91 5.35
C TYR A 269 -12.32 5.74 6.09
N LEU A 270 -12.99 5.14 7.07
CA LEU A 270 -12.51 3.91 7.72
C LEU A 270 -12.28 2.82 6.67
N GLY A 271 -11.15 2.11 6.76
CA GLY A 271 -10.77 1.10 5.77
C GLY A 271 -9.94 1.66 4.62
N GLY A 272 -9.43 2.89 4.75
CA GLY A 272 -8.53 3.49 3.76
C GLY A 272 -7.19 2.77 3.64
N ASP A 273 -6.72 2.14 4.72
CA ASP A 273 -5.52 1.28 4.74
C ASP A 273 -5.65 0.21 5.83
N LEU A 274 -5.00 -0.94 5.64
CA LEU A 274 -5.15 -2.12 6.49
C LEU A 274 -3.79 -2.77 6.77
N ALA A 275 -3.54 -3.12 8.03
CA ALA A 275 -2.35 -3.86 8.40
C ALA A 275 -2.65 -4.90 9.48
N PHE A 276 -2.37 -6.17 9.18
CA PHE A 276 -2.34 -7.22 10.19
C PHE A 276 -1.02 -7.17 10.98
N GLY A 277 -1.12 -7.38 12.29
CA GLY A 277 -0.01 -7.67 13.18
C GLY A 277 -0.37 -8.79 14.14
N ASP A 278 0.47 -9.03 15.15
CA ASP A 278 0.35 -10.16 16.08
C ASP A 278 -0.97 -10.13 16.89
N GLY A 279 -2.05 -10.66 16.32
CA GLY A 279 -3.38 -10.75 16.93
C GLY A 279 -4.21 -9.45 16.84
N PHE A 280 -3.83 -8.53 15.97
CA PHE A 280 -4.57 -7.29 15.75
C PHE A 280 -4.59 -6.86 14.29
N LEU A 281 -5.70 -6.25 13.88
CA LEU A 281 -5.85 -5.52 12.63
C LEU A 281 -5.83 -4.03 12.97
N VAL A 282 -4.94 -3.28 12.34
CA VAL A 282 -4.94 -1.82 12.35
C VAL A 282 -5.63 -1.32 11.09
N VAL A 283 -6.56 -0.39 11.25
CA VAL A 283 -7.38 0.17 10.18
C VAL A 283 -7.24 1.69 10.18
N GLY A 284 -6.85 2.26 9.05
CA GLY A 284 -6.80 3.71 8.88
C GLY A 284 -8.17 4.32 8.55
N ALA A 285 -8.44 5.49 9.13
CA ALA A 285 -9.55 6.38 8.79
C ALA A 285 -8.96 7.77 8.52
N LEU A 286 -8.57 8.04 7.26
CA LEU A 286 -7.75 9.20 6.93
C LEU A 286 -8.49 10.54 7.08
N GLY A 287 -9.82 10.52 7.00
CA GLY A 287 -10.64 11.73 7.03
C GLY A 287 -11.17 12.10 8.41
N ASP A 288 -10.99 11.22 9.39
CA ASP A 288 -11.42 11.40 10.78
C ASP A 288 -11.02 12.78 11.31
N ASP A 289 -12.01 13.52 11.83
CA ASP A 289 -11.88 14.94 12.16
C ASP A 289 -12.08 15.29 13.64
N ASP A 290 -12.12 14.27 14.52
CA ASP A 290 -12.33 14.43 15.96
C ASP A 290 -11.25 15.30 16.65
N PHE A 291 -10.05 15.32 16.08
CA PHE A 291 -8.92 16.14 16.54
C PHE A 291 -8.52 17.26 15.57
N GLY A 292 -9.41 17.61 14.63
CA GLY A 292 -9.22 18.67 13.63
C GLY A 292 -9.49 18.17 12.21
N ASP A 293 -9.74 19.09 11.27
CA ASP A 293 -10.07 18.76 9.86
C ASP A 293 -9.09 17.73 9.27
N ARG A 294 -9.60 16.52 8.98
CA ARG A 294 -8.85 15.36 8.48
C ARG A 294 -7.58 15.07 9.26
N SER A 295 -7.68 15.15 10.59
CA SER A 295 -6.59 14.77 11.50
C SER A 295 -6.20 13.29 11.37
N GLY A 296 -7.15 12.47 10.92
CA GLY A 296 -7.00 11.04 10.72
C GLY A 296 -7.01 10.27 12.04
N ALA A 297 -7.45 9.02 11.98
CA ALA A 297 -7.41 8.08 13.08
C ALA A 297 -6.95 6.70 12.61
N ALA A 298 -6.51 5.88 13.58
CA ALA A 298 -6.22 4.48 13.37
C ALA A 298 -6.93 3.65 14.44
N TYR A 299 -7.73 2.70 13.99
CA TYR A 299 -8.53 1.82 14.82
C TYR A 299 -7.82 0.47 14.94
N VAL A 300 -7.78 -0.09 16.14
CA VAL A 300 -7.13 -1.38 16.40
C VAL A 300 -8.17 -2.39 16.84
N PHE A 301 -8.40 -3.39 16.01
CA PHE A 301 -9.31 -4.50 16.28
C PHE A 301 -8.53 -5.74 16.67
N ARG A 302 -8.99 -6.45 17.70
CA ARG A 302 -8.42 -7.73 18.10
C ARG A 302 -9.19 -8.86 17.43
N TYR A 303 -8.48 -9.88 16.99
CA TYR A 303 -9.05 -11.10 16.43
C TYR A 303 -8.38 -12.32 17.08
N ASP A 304 -9.12 -13.44 17.15
CA ASP A 304 -8.71 -14.70 17.80
C ASP A 304 -8.92 -15.97 16.95
#